data_AF-A0A5K7SF43-F1
#
_entry.id   AF-A0A5K7SF43-F1
#
_cell.length_a   1.000
_cell.length_b   1.000
_cell.length_c   1.000
_cell.angle_alpha   90.00
_cell.angle_beta   90.00
_cell.angle_gamma   90.00
#
_symmetry.space_group_name_H-M   'P 1'
#
loop_
_entity.id
_entity.type
_entity.pdbx_description
1 polymer ?
#
loop_
_entity_poly.entity_id
_entity_poly.type
_entity_poly.pdbx_seq_one_letter_code
_entity_poly.pdbx_strand_id
1 'polypeptide(L)' 'MTISAISQHLRKLKDRKLIKTEREAQTIFYSLTGDYEKMLKPLFKIYIEDKILKTI' A
#
# COMPACT_ATOMS: atom_id res chain seq x y z
N MET A 1 -4.51 -5.21 14.91
CA MET A 1 -3.27 -5.82 14.39
C MET A 1 -2.08 -5.28 15.19
N THR A 2 -1.06 -6.10 15.47
CA THR A 2 0.16 -5.65 16.17
C THR A 2 1.20 -5.11 15.19
N ILE A 3 2.14 -4.28 15.67
CA ILE A 3 3.25 -3.75 14.86
C ILE A 3 4.08 -4.87 14.24
N SER A 4 4.31 -5.96 14.99
CA SER A 4 5.03 -7.15 14.52
C SER A 4 4.30 -7.82 13.35
N ALA A 5 2.98 -8.02 13.45
CA ALA A 5 2.19 -8.63 12.38
C ALA A 5 2.21 -7.77 11.11
N ILE A 6 2.03 -6.45 11.24
CA ILE A 6 2.10 -5.51 10.11
C ILE A 6 3.49 -5.56 9.45
N SER A 7 4.56 -5.55 10.25
CA SER A 7 5.94 -5.64 9.76
C SER A 7 6.20 -6.95 9.00
N GLN A 8 5.63 -8.06 9.46
CA GLN A 8 5.72 -9.35 8.77
C GLN A 8 5.04 -9.30 7.39
N HIS A 9 3.85 -8.70 7.30
CA HIS A 9 3.16 -8.55 6.01
C HIS A 9 3.95 -7.64 5.06
N LEU A 10 4.45 -6.50 5.54
CA LEU A 10 5.26 -5.58 4.75
C LEU A 10 6.55 -6.25 4.25
N ARG A 11 7.20 -7.08 5.07
CA ARG A 11 8.35 -7.88 4.63
C ARG A 11 7.99 -8.78 3.45
N LYS A 12 6.92 -9.57 3.56
CA LYS A 12 6.48 -10.48 2.48
C LYS A 12 6.15 -9.73 1.18
N LEU A 13 5.51 -8.57 1.28
CA LEU A 13 5.18 -7.74 0.12
C LEU A 13 6.45 -7.16 -0.54
N LYS A 14 7.42 -6.73 0.27
CA LYS A 14 8.72 -6.25 -0.21
C LYS A 14 9.49 -7.38 -0.91
N ASP A 15 9.54 -8.57 -0.33
CA ASP A 15 10.26 -9.73 -0.88
C ASP A 15 9.75 -10.12 -2.26
N ARG A 16 8.46 -9.84 -2.53
CA ARG A 16 7.81 -10.07 -3.83
C ARG A 16 7.82 -8.84 -4.75
N LYS A 17 8.53 -7.77 -4.38
CA LYS A 17 8.68 -6.51 -5.13
C LYS A 17 7.36 -5.76 -5.41
N LEU A 18 6.32 -5.98 -4.60
CA LEU A 18 5.07 -5.21 -4.70
C LEU A 18 5.21 -3.81 -4.09
N ILE A 19 6.04 -3.70 -3.06
CA ILE A 19 6.30 -2.45 -2.35
C ILE A 19 7.80 -2.17 -2.29
N LYS A 20 8.15 -0.89 -2.25
CA LYS A 20 9.48 -0.37 -2.01
C LYS A 20 9.56 0.26 -0.62
N THR A 21 10.78 0.41 -0.13
CA THR A 21 11.06 0.99 1.19
C THR A 21 12.02 2.15 1.08
N GLU A 22 11.75 3.20 1.82
CA GLU A 22 12.62 4.36 1.99
C GLU A 22 12.87 4.56 3.48
N ARG A 23 14.12 4.80 3.88
CA ARG A 23 14.47 4.95 5.29
C ARG A 23 14.90 6.39 5.54
N GLU A 24 14.20 7.04 6.47
CA GLU A 24 14.53 8.36 6.97
C GLU A 24 14.81 8.27 8.47
N ALA A 25 16.10 8.37 8.84
CA ALA A 25 16.58 8.14 10.20
C ALA A 25 16.11 6.78 10.80
N GLN A 26 15.22 6.81 11.79
CA GLN A 26 14.67 5.63 12.44
C GLN A 26 13.39 5.11 11.75
N THR A 27 12.76 5.93 10.91
CA THR A 27 11.48 5.62 10.27
C THR A 27 11.71 4.92 8.94
N ILE A 28 10.91 3.89 8.67
CA ILE A 28 10.89 3.19 7.38
C ILE A 28 9.53 3.44 6.73
N PHE A 29 9.54 4.16 5.63
CA PHE A 29 8.38 4.39 4.78
C PHE A 29 8.24 3.26 3.77
N TYR A 30 7.00 2.88 3.50
CA TYR A 30 6.64 1.84 2.53
C TYR A 30 5.72 2.46 1.48
N SER A 31 5.96 2.15 0.21
CA SER A 31 5.13 2.63 -0.90
C SER A 31 5.01 1.57 -1.99
N LEU A 32 3.97 1.64 -2.82
CA LEU A 32 3.83 0.75 -3.97
C LEU A 32 4.99 0.96 -4.96
N THR A 33 5.36 -0.11 -5.65
CA THR A 33 6.20 0.03 -6.86
C THR A 33 5.36 0.59 -8.01
N GLY A 34 6.00 1.27 -8.96
CA GLY A 34 5.30 1.99 -10.03
C GLY A 34 4.38 1.11 -10.88
N ASP A 35 4.73 -0.17 -11.08
CA ASP A 35 3.93 -1.11 -11.85
C ASP A 35 2.63 -1.48 -11.11
N TYR A 36 2.74 -1.78 -9.81
CA TYR A 36 1.57 -2.10 -8.98
C TYR A 36 0.72 -0.88 -8.67
N GLU A 37 1.31 0.31 -8.58
CA GLU A 37 0.56 1.56 -8.49
C GLU A 37 -0.34 1.74 -9.71
N LYS A 38 0.19 1.57 -10.92
CA LYS A 38 -0.61 1.64 -12.16
C LYS A 38 -1.73 0.60 -12.20
N MET A 39 -1.46 -0.62 -11.74
CA MET A 39 -2.45 -1.71 -11.68
C MET A 39 -3.57 -1.44 -10.67
N LEU A 40 -3.23 -0.91 -9.49
CA LEU A 40 -4.19 -0.73 -8.38
C LEU A 40 -4.95 0.61 -8.46
N LYS A 41 -4.40 1.61 -9.16
CA LYS A 41 -5.03 2.94 -9.29
C LYS A 41 -6.48 2.90 -9.82
N PRO A 42 -6.84 2.10 -10.85
CA PRO A 42 -8.24 1.95 -11.27
C PRO A 42 -9.13 1.35 -10.18
N LEU A 43 -8.62 0.38 -9.42
CA LEU A 43 -9.31 -0.27 -8.31
C LEU A 43 -9.63 0.74 -7.19
N PHE A 44 -8.64 1.57 -6.83
CA PHE A 44 -8.85 2.66 -5.87
C PHE A 44 -9.84 3.70 -6.38
N LYS A 45 -9.79 4.05 -7.67
CA LYS A 45 -10.74 4.99 -8.28
C LYS A 45 -12.19 4.49 -8.13
N ILE A 46 -12.45 3.24 -8.49
CA ILE A 46 -13.79 2.63 -8.35
C ILE A 46 -14.23 2.64 -6.88
N TYR A 47 -13.35 2.24 -5.96
CA TYR A 47 -13.68 2.20 -4.53
C TYR A 47 -13.98 3.59 -3.95
N ILE A 48 -13.20 4.61 -4.34
CA ILE A 48 -13.40 5.99 -3.89
C ILE A 48 -14.71 6.55 -4.47
N GLU A 49 -14.98 6.32 -5.75
CA GLU A 49 -16.22 6.74 -6.41
C GLU A 49 -17.46 6.06 -5.79
N ASP A 50 -17.39 4.76 -5.50
CA ASP A 50 -18.45 4.00 -4.80
C ASP A 50 -18.68 4.54 -3.38
N LYS A 51 -17.63 4.94 -2.67
CA LYS A 51 -17.75 5.56 -1.35
C LYS A 51 -18.44 6.92 -1.42
N ILE A 52 -18.16 7.73 -2.45
CA ILE A 52 -18.81 9.03 -2.66
C ILE A 52 -20.30 8.82 -2.93
N LEU A 53 -20.65 7.87 -3.80
CA LEU A 53 -22.05 7.55 -4.14
C LEU A 53 -22.86 7.02 -2.96
N LYS A 54 -22.24 6.31 -2.02
CA LYS A 54 -22.90 5.81 -0.81
C LYS A 54 -23.02 6.84 0.33
N THR A 55 -22.33 7.97 0.20
CA THR A 55 -22.32 9.04 1.21
C THR A 55 -23.30 10.17 0.88
N ILE A 56 -23.86 10.18 -0.34
CA ILE A 56 -24.95 11.07 -0.80
C ILE A 56 -26.28 10.34 -0.63
#